data_AF-A0A8H3MCV1-F1
#
_entry.id   AF-A0A8H3MCV1-F1
#
_cell.length_a   1.000
_cell.length_b   1.000
_cell.length_c   1.000
_cell.angle_alpha   90.00
_cell.angle_beta   90.00
_cell.angle_gamma   90.00
#
_symmetry.space_group_name_H-M   'P 1'
#
loop_
_entity.id
_entity.type
_entity.pdbx_description
1 polymer ?
#
loop_
_entity_poly.entity_id
_entity_poly.type
_entity_poly.pdbx_seq_one_letter_code
_entity_poly.pdbx_strand_id
1 'polypeptide(L)'
;MDDPTWFTQHENINVLQLEYYSDDDEQDSLSVFDEPNVDKNILFSGTSFYADQDTPFDGQLETMQPTINTTDGSSILEDSIPDLVLNVEYSSWDDVGKALLKYGYNNGFSGINIPKKTDDPTKKRNKKSKKCGCEVHVNISWPKCRTGPYVSLFKDIHNHVLHQDTAHFASAYRKLSSEIFSEIEFYTNSTNLDASLQRQLLETRYPDREFHSKDISNAIQKAKHHARMIPGNEPSNDASNLLKQINTMRGDDPLWFVECFTENNFLSRIFWMNPKQINLWMKFSDVVICDTTFGTNRYNMSLMLFIGVDRRNHSRLLGQALTRDEREESFNWIISCLKKATSNISPRIIFTDADAALHNAIKTQFPDSQLASCIFHIKQNLKKHIRPKIQSEYSNFIIEFDNA
;
A
#
# COMPACT_ATOMS: atom_id res chain seq x y z
N MET A 1 5.82 -19.03 -39.73
CA MET A 1 6.68 -18.10 -40.45
C MET A 1 5.74 -17.17 -41.20
N ASP A 2 5.48 -15.94 -40.80
CA ASP A 2 6.10 -15.06 -39.81
C ASP A 2 5.04 -14.12 -39.24
N ASP A 3 5.28 -13.72 -37.99
CA ASP A 3 4.48 -12.81 -37.15
C ASP A 3 4.86 -11.35 -37.49
N PRO A 4 3.92 -10.42 -37.74
CA PRO A 4 4.26 -9.02 -37.93
C PRO A 4 4.51 -8.35 -36.58
N THR A 5 5.77 -8.02 -36.33
CA THR A 5 6.26 -7.25 -35.19
C THR A 5 5.54 -5.91 -35.05
N TRP A 6 4.85 -5.74 -33.93
CA TRP A 6 4.46 -4.45 -33.37
C TRP A 6 5.72 -3.71 -32.91
N PHE A 7 5.84 -2.41 -33.22
CA PHE A 7 6.81 -1.51 -32.62
C PHE A 7 6.22 -0.96 -31.32
N THR A 8 6.81 -1.30 -30.17
CA THR A 8 6.59 -0.58 -28.90
C THR A 8 7.87 0.14 -28.55
N GLN A 9 7.85 1.47 -28.65
CA GLN A 9 8.90 2.32 -28.11
C GLN A 9 8.70 2.36 -26.59
N HIS A 10 9.61 1.75 -25.84
CA HIS A 10 9.59 1.74 -24.38
C HIS A 10 10.48 2.88 -23.82
N GLU A 11 9.95 3.70 -22.91
CA GLU A 11 10.67 4.80 -22.26
C GLU A 11 11.52 4.32 -21.07
N ASN A 12 12.77 4.84 -20.98
CA ASN A 12 13.76 4.49 -19.97
C ASN A 12 13.87 5.58 -18.89
N ILE A 13 13.81 5.22 -17.60
CA ILE A 13 14.05 6.12 -16.45
C ILE A 13 15.48 5.93 -15.92
N ASN A 14 16.32 6.97 -15.93
CA ASN A 14 17.73 6.89 -15.50
C ASN A 14 17.90 7.10 -13.97
N VAL A 15 18.69 6.24 -13.31
CA VAL A 15 18.94 6.27 -11.85
C VAL A 15 20.44 6.19 -11.51
N LEU A 16 20.90 7.07 -10.62
CA LEU A 16 22.27 7.15 -10.10
C LEU A 16 22.42 6.50 -8.71
N GLN A 17 23.50 5.74 -8.52
CA GLN A 17 23.86 5.08 -7.26
C GLN A 17 25.04 5.80 -6.59
N LEU A 18 24.82 6.41 -5.42
CA LEU A 18 25.84 7.06 -4.59
C LEU A 18 26.42 6.05 -3.57
N GLU A 19 27.73 5.81 -3.56
CA GLU A 19 28.41 4.99 -2.53
C GLU A 19 29.50 5.80 -1.80
N TYR A 20 29.40 5.90 -0.48
CA TYR A 20 30.44 6.50 0.39
C TYR A 20 31.55 5.47 0.70
N TYR A 21 32.70 5.85 1.27
CA TYR A 21 33.66 4.94 1.94
C TYR A 21 34.12 5.51 3.28
N SER A 22 34.25 4.62 4.28
CA SER A 22 34.88 4.86 5.57
C SER A 22 35.66 3.59 5.90
N ASP A 23 36.99 3.68 5.91
CA ASP A 23 37.83 2.67 6.54
C ASP A 23 37.95 3.06 8.01
N ASP A 24 37.71 2.11 8.92
CA ASP A 24 38.30 2.00 10.26
C ASP A 24 37.62 0.83 11.00
N ASP A 25 38.27 -0.33 11.01
CA ASP A 25 38.12 -1.41 11.99
C ASP A 25 39.40 -1.42 12.83
N GLU A 26 39.37 -1.02 14.11
CA GLU A 26 40.17 -1.64 15.18
C GLU A 26 39.68 -1.24 16.59
N GLN A 27 39.95 -2.14 17.55
CA GLN A 27 39.32 -2.30 18.86
C GLN A 27 39.80 -1.37 20.00
N ASP A 28 38.89 -1.24 20.98
CA ASP A 28 39.07 -1.08 22.44
C ASP A 28 39.48 0.24 23.14
N SER A 29 38.63 0.57 24.13
CA SER A 29 38.86 1.30 25.40
C SER A 29 39.12 2.82 25.41
N LEU A 30 38.14 3.53 26.00
CA LEU A 30 38.21 4.75 26.83
C LEU A 30 39.22 5.88 26.51
N SER A 31 38.61 7.08 26.36
CA SER A 31 39.06 8.44 26.75
C SER A 31 39.50 9.42 25.65
N VAL A 32 38.71 10.50 25.54
CA VAL A 32 39.08 11.93 25.42
C VAL A 32 39.97 12.34 24.22
N PHE A 33 39.32 13.06 23.28
CA PHE A 33 39.82 14.04 22.31
C PHE A 33 41.09 13.71 21.50
N ASP A 34 40.88 13.34 20.25
CA ASP A 34 41.23 14.09 19.02
C ASP A 34 41.51 13.08 17.89
N GLU A 35 40.78 13.21 16.79
CA GLU A 35 41.32 13.13 15.42
C GLU A 35 40.19 13.31 14.38
N PRO A 36 40.39 14.16 13.37
CA PRO A 36 39.89 13.76 12.05
C PRO A 36 40.97 13.81 10.97
N ASN A 37 41.22 12.70 10.29
CA ASN A 37 41.85 12.71 8.99
C ASN A 37 41.17 11.63 8.14
N VAL A 38 40.30 11.99 7.18
CA VAL A 38 39.78 11.02 6.20
C VAL A 38 39.50 11.72 4.87
N ASP A 39 40.35 11.43 3.87
CA ASP A 39 40.02 11.58 2.45
C ASP A 39 38.91 10.58 2.09
N LYS A 40 37.88 11.04 1.38
CA LYS A 40 36.71 10.23 1.01
C LYS A 40 36.60 10.10 -0.50
N ASN A 41 36.74 8.87 -1.00
CA ASN A 41 36.51 8.51 -2.41
C ASN A 41 35.07 8.01 -2.60
N ILE A 42 34.46 8.35 -3.74
CA ILE A 42 33.10 7.95 -4.14
C ILE A 42 33.21 7.31 -5.53
N LEU A 43 32.56 6.16 -5.78
CA LEU A 43 32.49 5.48 -7.09
C LEU A 43 31.01 5.31 -7.51
N PHE A 44 30.71 5.43 -8.81
CA PHE A 44 29.34 5.44 -9.34
C PHE A 44 29.12 4.38 -10.45
N SER A 45 27.91 3.81 -10.53
CA SER A 45 27.41 3.03 -11.69
C SER A 45 25.91 3.29 -11.93
N GLY A 46 25.51 3.60 -13.18
CA GLY A 46 24.12 3.97 -13.54
C GLY A 46 23.18 2.80 -13.92
N THR A 47 21.86 3.01 -13.79
CA THR A 47 20.76 2.06 -14.11
C THR A 47 19.59 2.71 -14.86
N SER A 48 18.89 1.98 -15.73
CA SER A 48 17.59 2.38 -16.30
C SER A 48 16.42 1.51 -15.82
N PHE A 49 15.21 2.09 -15.71
CA PHE A 49 13.95 1.40 -15.34
C PHE A 49 12.84 1.62 -16.39
N TYR A 50 11.95 0.63 -16.54
CA TYR A 50 10.79 0.67 -17.45
C TYR A 50 9.52 1.12 -16.71
N ALA A 51 8.66 1.90 -17.38
CA ALA A 51 7.28 2.19 -16.95
C ALA A 51 6.27 1.55 -17.92
N ASP A 52 5.20 0.94 -17.37
CA ASP A 52 4.03 0.49 -18.12
C ASP A 52 3.13 1.70 -18.45
N GLN A 53 2.76 1.87 -19.71
CA GLN A 53 1.71 2.80 -20.15
C GLN A 53 0.50 2.01 -20.67
N ASP A 54 -0.70 2.41 -20.27
CA ASP A 54 -1.95 2.08 -20.96
C ASP A 54 -2.84 3.33 -21.10
N THR A 55 -2.92 3.80 -22.35
CA THR A 55 -4.05 4.42 -23.07
C THR A 55 -4.33 5.94 -23.04
N PRO A 56 -4.83 6.49 -24.18
CA PRO A 56 -4.83 7.91 -24.53
C PRO A 56 -6.19 8.60 -24.27
N PHE A 57 -6.17 9.91 -24.11
CA PHE A 57 -7.39 10.73 -24.16
C PHE A 57 -7.19 11.95 -25.05
N ASP A 58 -8.03 12.02 -26.08
CA ASP A 58 -8.10 13.06 -27.10
C ASP A 58 -9.30 13.95 -26.76
N GLY A 59 -9.11 15.28 -26.73
CA GLY A 59 -10.20 16.21 -26.42
C GLY A 59 -9.76 17.64 -26.18
N GLN A 60 -9.76 18.46 -27.24
CA GLN A 60 -9.75 19.92 -27.15
C GLN A 60 -11.15 20.46 -26.82
N LEU A 61 -11.28 21.42 -25.89
CA LEU A 61 -11.79 22.77 -26.17
C LEU A 61 -11.65 23.75 -24.97
N GLU A 62 -11.74 25.04 -25.29
CA GLU A 62 -11.14 26.20 -24.64
C GLU A 62 -11.82 26.80 -23.39
N THR A 63 -10.93 27.32 -22.52
CA THR A 63 -10.96 28.56 -21.70
C THR A 63 -12.20 28.94 -20.87
N MET A 64 -12.01 28.98 -19.54
CA MET A 64 -12.23 30.18 -18.70
C MET A 64 -11.27 30.12 -17.50
N GLN A 65 -10.43 31.15 -17.34
CA GLN A 65 -9.52 31.29 -16.20
C GLN A 65 -10.27 31.66 -14.92
N PRO A 66 -9.81 31.13 -13.78
CA PRO A 66 -9.54 32.00 -12.65
C PRO A 66 -8.11 31.82 -12.15
N THR A 67 -7.43 32.95 -11.99
CA THR A 67 -6.16 33.18 -11.29
C THR A 67 -6.01 32.32 -10.03
N ILE A 68 -5.01 31.45 -10.02
CA ILE A 68 -4.48 30.81 -8.82
C ILE A 68 -2.95 30.94 -8.87
N ASN A 69 -2.39 31.44 -7.77
CA ASN A 69 -0.97 31.69 -7.58
C ASN A 69 -0.15 30.43 -7.86
N THR A 70 0.74 30.54 -8.85
CA THR A 70 1.74 29.56 -9.21
C THR A 70 2.81 29.48 -8.14
N THR A 71 2.76 28.48 -7.27
CA THR A 71 3.94 27.98 -6.54
C THR A 71 3.69 26.53 -6.16
N ASP A 72 4.04 25.58 -7.03
CA ASP A 72 4.60 24.31 -6.53
C ASP A 72 5.32 23.48 -7.61
N GLY A 73 6.35 24.08 -8.19
CA GLY A 73 7.62 23.41 -8.53
C GLY A 73 8.81 24.03 -7.79
N SER A 74 8.57 25.07 -6.97
CA SER A 74 9.61 25.94 -6.41
C SER A 74 10.31 25.39 -5.18
N SER A 75 9.80 24.34 -4.53
CA SER A 75 10.48 23.77 -3.36
C SER A 75 11.70 22.90 -3.70
N ILE A 76 11.80 22.40 -4.94
CA ILE A 76 12.98 21.68 -5.46
C ILE A 76 13.96 22.64 -6.16
N LEU A 77 13.43 23.78 -6.63
CA LEU A 77 14.15 24.81 -7.39
C LEU A 77 14.23 26.11 -6.57
N GLU A 78 14.81 26.03 -5.37
CA GLU A 78 15.24 27.25 -4.68
C GLU A 78 16.34 27.91 -5.53
N ASP A 79 16.02 29.04 -6.18
CA ASP A 79 16.95 29.83 -7.00
C ASP A 79 18.21 30.27 -6.22
N SER A 80 18.15 30.23 -4.88
CA SER A 80 19.26 30.52 -3.99
C SER A 80 20.30 29.42 -3.88
N ILE A 81 20.04 28.20 -4.39
CA ILE A 81 20.99 27.08 -4.30
C ILE A 81 21.93 27.11 -5.51
N PRO A 82 23.25 27.20 -5.28
CA PRO A 82 24.24 27.17 -6.35
C PRO A 82 24.10 25.94 -7.25
N ASP A 83 24.35 26.11 -8.54
CA ASP A 83 24.36 25.00 -9.48
C ASP A 83 25.53 24.05 -9.20
N LEU A 84 25.32 22.78 -9.55
CA LEU A 84 26.33 21.73 -9.37
C LEU A 84 27.48 21.91 -10.38
N VAL A 85 28.47 22.71 -9.99
CA VAL A 85 29.64 23.04 -10.82
C VAL A 85 30.92 22.79 -10.03
N LEU A 86 32.00 22.43 -10.73
CA LEU A 86 33.32 22.22 -10.14
C LEU A 86 33.77 23.43 -9.31
N ASN A 87 34.31 23.17 -8.12
CA ASN A 87 34.78 24.12 -7.12
C ASN A 87 33.72 25.01 -6.43
N VAL A 88 32.44 24.81 -6.69
CA VAL A 88 31.36 25.49 -5.96
C VAL A 88 31.25 24.94 -4.55
N GLU A 89 31.17 25.85 -3.58
CA GLU A 89 31.02 25.57 -2.15
C GLU A 89 29.56 25.78 -1.71
N TYR A 90 29.08 24.89 -0.85
CA TYR A 90 27.74 24.91 -0.28
C TYR A 90 27.81 25.14 1.22
N SER A 91 26.73 25.65 1.80
CA SER A 91 26.67 25.92 3.23
C SER A 91 26.49 24.65 4.07
N SER A 92 25.94 23.58 3.50
CA SER A 92 25.66 22.32 4.21
C SER A 92 25.58 21.10 3.28
N TRP A 93 25.57 19.90 3.87
CA TRP A 93 25.27 18.66 3.15
C TRP A 93 23.82 18.59 2.64
N ASP A 94 22.90 19.33 3.26
CA ASP A 94 21.51 19.40 2.80
C ASP A 94 21.43 20.20 1.49
N ASP A 95 22.13 21.34 1.41
CA ASP A 95 22.23 22.15 0.19
C ASP A 95 22.88 21.38 -0.95
N VAL A 96 23.89 20.55 -0.65
CA VAL A 96 24.47 19.60 -1.61
C VAL A 96 23.41 18.60 -2.12
N GLY A 97 22.59 18.05 -1.21
CA GLY A 97 21.52 17.13 -1.58
C GLY A 97 20.47 17.79 -2.48
N LYS A 98 20.10 19.03 -2.19
CA LYS A 98 19.19 19.84 -3.01
C LYS A 98 19.80 20.21 -4.36
N ALA A 99 21.08 20.60 -4.42
CA ALA A 99 21.80 20.90 -5.66
C ALA A 99 21.89 19.67 -6.58
N LEU A 100 22.15 18.49 -6.02
CA LEU A 100 22.12 17.22 -6.75
C LEU A 100 20.72 16.88 -7.29
N LEU A 101 19.67 17.12 -6.49
CA LEU A 101 18.28 16.93 -6.92
C LEU A 101 17.90 17.91 -8.04
N LYS A 102 18.27 19.18 -7.93
CA LYS A 102 18.09 20.24 -8.94
C LYS A 102 18.81 19.90 -10.23
N TYR A 103 20.07 19.49 -10.14
CA TYR A 103 20.85 19.02 -11.30
C TYR A 103 20.12 17.83 -11.97
N GLY A 104 19.57 16.90 -11.19
CA GLY A 104 18.82 15.72 -11.67
C GLY A 104 17.51 16.02 -12.33
N TYR A 105 16.76 16.92 -11.75
CA TYR A 105 15.52 17.39 -12.30
C TYR A 105 15.75 18.05 -13.67
N ASN A 106 16.73 18.96 -13.76
CA ASN A 106 17.02 19.70 -15.00
C ASN A 106 17.64 18.84 -16.10
N ASN A 107 18.35 17.76 -15.74
CA ASN A 107 19.11 16.92 -16.67
C ASN A 107 18.57 15.49 -16.78
N GLY A 108 17.33 15.23 -16.33
CA GLY A 108 16.64 13.96 -16.60
C GLY A 108 17.25 12.73 -15.92
N PHE A 109 17.66 12.85 -14.66
CA PHE A 109 18.16 11.72 -13.85
C PHE A 109 17.62 11.78 -12.42
N SER A 110 17.49 10.65 -11.73
CA SER A 110 17.13 10.61 -10.29
C SER A 110 18.20 9.88 -9.47
N GLY A 111 18.82 10.57 -8.50
CA GLY A 111 19.76 9.96 -7.57
C GLY A 111 19.09 9.27 -6.38
N ILE A 112 19.65 8.15 -5.92
CA ILE A 112 19.32 7.55 -4.61
C ILE A 112 20.51 7.80 -3.67
N ASN A 113 20.26 8.51 -2.56
CA ASN A 113 21.23 8.65 -1.48
C ASN A 113 21.31 7.33 -0.67
N ILE A 114 22.50 6.72 -0.59
CA ILE A 114 22.74 5.53 0.25
C ILE A 114 23.77 5.91 1.32
N PRO A 115 23.36 6.24 2.56
CA PRO A 115 24.31 6.49 3.64
C PRO A 115 25.00 5.19 4.07
N LYS A 116 26.32 5.22 4.34
CA LYS A 116 27.12 4.02 4.68
C LYS A 116 26.96 3.50 6.12
N LYS A 117 26.23 4.17 7.00
CA LYS A 117 26.15 3.74 8.41
C LYS A 117 25.06 2.69 8.63
N THR A 118 25.52 1.43 8.76
CA THR A 118 24.90 0.32 9.49
C THR A 118 23.42 0.05 9.23
N ASP A 119 23.08 -0.47 8.05
CA ASP A 119 21.81 -1.18 7.87
C ASP A 119 22.07 -2.68 7.76
N ASP A 120 21.50 -3.44 8.70
CA ASP A 120 21.46 -4.89 8.71
C ASP A 120 21.07 -5.42 7.33
N PRO A 121 21.93 -6.21 6.65
CA PRO A 121 21.69 -6.68 5.29
C PRO A 121 20.41 -7.53 5.17
N THR A 122 19.86 -8.04 6.27
CA THR A 122 18.59 -8.77 6.29
C THR A 122 17.35 -7.87 6.08
N LYS A 123 17.48 -6.54 6.23
CA LYS A 123 16.38 -5.57 6.05
C LYS A 123 16.29 -4.98 4.65
N LYS A 124 17.25 -5.27 3.75
CA LYS A 124 17.25 -4.71 2.39
C LYS A 124 16.32 -5.51 1.47
N ARG A 125 15.35 -4.81 0.87
CA ARG A 125 14.45 -5.37 -0.13
C ARG A 125 15.23 -5.67 -1.41
N ASN A 126 15.31 -6.94 -1.81
CA ASN A 126 15.95 -7.36 -3.06
C ASN A 126 15.24 -6.71 -4.27
N LYS A 127 15.82 -5.64 -4.82
CA LYS A 127 15.41 -5.04 -6.09
C LYS A 127 16.39 -5.49 -7.17
N LYS A 128 15.87 -6.09 -8.25
CA LYS A 128 16.65 -6.35 -9.46
C LYS A 128 16.62 -5.08 -10.31
N SER A 129 17.77 -4.48 -10.60
CA SER A 129 17.90 -3.38 -11.56
C SER A 129 18.82 -3.78 -12.70
N LYS A 130 18.61 -3.25 -13.91
CA LYS A 130 19.53 -3.40 -15.05
C LYS A 130 20.42 -2.15 -15.11
N LYS A 131 21.73 -2.33 -14.97
CA LYS A 131 22.72 -1.24 -14.99
C LYS A 131 23.12 -0.92 -16.43
N CYS A 132 23.08 0.35 -16.86
CA CYS A 132 23.54 0.81 -18.17
C CYS A 132 25.03 1.23 -18.18
N GLY A 133 25.68 1.25 -17.00
CA GLY A 133 27.12 1.50 -16.90
C GLY A 133 27.53 2.93 -17.21
N CYS A 134 26.67 3.92 -16.93
CA CYS A 134 27.01 5.34 -17.11
C CYS A 134 28.20 5.77 -16.24
N GLU A 135 29.11 6.58 -16.80
CA GLU A 135 30.37 7.02 -16.18
C GLU A 135 30.28 8.41 -15.51
N VAL A 136 29.11 9.03 -15.47
CA VAL A 136 28.91 10.30 -14.78
C VAL A 136 29.34 10.20 -13.31
N HIS A 137 30.09 11.20 -12.85
CA HIS A 137 30.73 11.14 -11.54
C HIS A 137 30.86 12.54 -10.93
N VAL A 138 30.40 12.68 -9.70
CA VAL A 138 30.56 13.92 -8.91
C VAL A 138 31.24 13.56 -7.60
N ASN A 139 32.38 14.19 -7.31
CA ASN A 139 33.02 14.10 -6.01
C ASN A 139 32.77 15.39 -5.21
N ILE A 140 32.44 15.24 -3.94
CA ILE A 140 32.17 16.35 -3.03
C ILE A 140 33.02 16.16 -1.78
N SER A 141 33.82 17.17 -1.47
CA SER A 141 34.80 17.13 -0.39
C SER A 141 34.52 18.25 0.61
N TRP A 142 34.74 17.99 1.90
CA TRP A 142 34.70 19.02 2.93
C TRP A 142 35.94 18.94 3.83
N PRO A 143 37.09 19.45 3.36
CA PRO A 143 38.31 19.52 4.15
C PRO A 143 38.16 20.54 5.28
N LYS A 144 38.88 20.34 6.39
CA LYS A 144 38.85 21.24 7.56
C LYS A 144 39.25 22.69 7.25
N CYS A 145 40.01 22.90 6.17
CA CYS A 145 40.44 24.23 5.75
C CYS A 145 39.35 25.02 5.00
N ARG A 146 38.17 24.45 4.78
CA ARG A 146 37.02 25.12 4.13
C ARG A 146 35.83 25.26 5.05
N THR A 147 35.03 26.27 4.74
CA THR A 147 33.83 26.61 5.50
C THR A 147 32.65 25.68 5.21
N GLY A 148 32.66 25.00 4.08
CA GLY A 148 31.58 24.11 3.64
C GLY A 148 32.02 23.04 2.62
N PRO A 149 31.12 22.08 2.32
CA PRO A 149 31.36 21.08 1.28
C PRO A 149 31.43 21.72 -0.10
N TYR A 150 32.31 21.22 -0.96
CA TYR A 150 32.48 21.72 -2.32
C TYR A 150 32.65 20.60 -3.34
N VAL A 151 32.33 20.89 -4.60
CA VAL A 151 32.52 19.95 -5.71
C VAL A 151 34.01 19.86 -6.07
N SER A 152 34.66 18.75 -5.74
CA SER A 152 36.10 18.53 -6.01
C SER A 152 36.37 17.88 -7.36
N LEU A 153 35.39 17.16 -7.91
CA LEU A 153 35.44 16.58 -9.25
C LEU A 153 34.03 16.56 -9.83
N PHE A 154 33.90 16.90 -11.11
CA PHE A 154 32.66 16.69 -11.84
C PHE A 154 32.95 16.23 -13.26
N LYS A 155 32.71 14.94 -13.51
CA LYS A 155 32.77 14.31 -14.83
C LYS A 155 31.34 14.12 -15.33
N ASP A 156 30.92 15.02 -16.20
CA ASP A 156 29.57 15.05 -16.76
C ASP A 156 29.52 14.42 -18.15
N ILE A 157 29.80 13.11 -18.22
CA ILE A 157 29.83 12.36 -19.48
C ILE A 157 28.82 11.22 -19.38
N HIS A 158 27.86 11.22 -20.30
CA HIS A 158 26.77 10.25 -20.38
C HIS A 158 26.90 9.40 -21.63
N ASN A 159 26.59 8.10 -21.50
CA ASN A 159 26.55 7.16 -22.62
C ASN A 159 25.11 6.77 -23.02
N HIS A 160 24.13 7.56 -22.58
CA HIS A 160 22.71 7.36 -22.83
C HIS A 160 22.00 8.71 -22.99
N VAL A 161 20.80 8.69 -23.56
CA VAL A 161 19.94 9.89 -23.66
C VAL A 161 19.42 10.27 -22.27
N LEU A 162 19.38 11.57 -22.01
CA LEU A 162 18.78 12.16 -20.82
C LEU A 162 17.31 12.47 -21.12
N HIS A 163 16.39 11.86 -20.38
CA HIS A 163 14.94 12.06 -20.57
C HIS A 163 14.43 13.07 -19.55
N GLN A 164 13.98 14.23 -20.03
CA GLN A 164 13.42 15.29 -19.18
C GLN A 164 12.17 14.82 -18.41
N ASP A 165 11.43 13.87 -18.96
CA ASP A 165 10.24 13.29 -18.33
C ASP A 165 10.56 12.43 -17.09
N THR A 166 11.85 12.18 -16.80
CA THR A 166 12.29 11.49 -15.57
C THR A 166 11.77 12.19 -14.32
N ALA A 167 11.53 13.51 -14.38
CA ALA A 167 10.87 14.30 -13.34
C ALA A 167 9.48 13.75 -12.97
N HIS A 168 8.70 13.26 -13.94
CA HIS A 168 7.35 12.74 -13.73
C HIS A 168 7.36 11.36 -13.08
N PHE A 169 8.32 10.50 -13.44
CA PHE A 169 8.29 9.10 -13.01
C PHE A 169 9.11 8.81 -11.75
N ALA A 170 10.18 9.57 -11.50
CA ALA A 170 11.08 9.25 -10.40
C ALA A 170 10.49 9.63 -9.04
N SER A 171 10.55 8.69 -8.10
CA SER A 171 9.98 8.85 -6.76
C SER A 171 10.64 9.98 -5.95
N ALA A 172 11.86 10.39 -6.30
CA ALA A 172 12.55 11.50 -5.65
C ALA A 172 11.85 12.84 -5.92
N TYR A 173 11.29 13.01 -7.12
CA TYR A 173 10.62 14.24 -7.58
C TYR A 173 9.11 14.22 -7.29
N ARG A 174 8.52 13.03 -7.14
CA ARG A 174 7.10 12.84 -6.78
C ARG A 174 6.78 12.98 -5.28
N LYS A 175 7.70 13.48 -4.45
CA LYS A 175 7.43 13.66 -3.01
C LYS A 175 6.29 14.65 -2.79
N LEU A 176 5.26 14.23 -2.06
CA LEU A 176 4.14 15.10 -1.69
C LEU A 176 4.62 16.20 -0.73
N SER A 177 4.13 17.42 -0.95
CA SER A 177 4.40 18.55 -0.06
C SER A 177 3.68 18.36 1.28
N SER A 178 4.07 19.14 2.28
CA SER A 178 3.44 19.14 3.60
C SER A 178 1.95 19.44 3.51
N GLU A 179 1.58 20.39 2.67
CA GLU A 179 0.22 20.90 2.49
C GLU A 179 -0.69 19.80 1.95
N ILE A 180 -0.26 19.16 0.85
CA ILE A 180 -0.98 18.03 0.24
C ILE A 180 -1.06 16.86 1.21
N PHE A 181 0.02 16.59 1.95
CA PHE A 181 0.02 15.52 2.94
C PHE A 181 -0.98 15.79 4.07
N SER A 182 -1.09 17.04 4.55
CA SER A 182 -2.09 17.44 5.55
C SER A 182 -3.53 17.30 5.03
N GLU A 183 -3.78 17.55 3.76
CA GLU A 183 -5.10 17.27 3.16
C GLU A 183 -5.42 15.78 3.13
N ILE A 184 -4.45 14.94 2.71
CA ILE A 184 -4.59 13.48 2.75
C ILE A 184 -4.86 13.01 4.19
N GLU A 185 -4.18 13.60 5.16
CA GLU A 185 -4.37 13.32 6.57
C GLU A 185 -5.81 13.64 7.03
N PHE A 186 -6.32 14.82 6.65
CA PHE A 186 -7.71 15.20 6.91
C PHE A 186 -8.70 14.23 6.24
N TYR A 187 -8.52 13.95 4.95
CA TYR A 187 -9.43 13.05 4.20
C TYR A 187 -9.45 11.63 4.76
N THR A 188 -8.29 11.16 5.23
CA THR A 188 -8.12 9.82 5.77
C THR A 188 -8.64 9.70 7.19
N ASN A 189 -8.28 10.63 8.07
CA ASN A 189 -8.51 10.49 9.51
C ASN A 189 -9.85 11.09 9.95
N SER A 190 -10.33 12.14 9.29
CA SER A 190 -11.56 12.84 9.69
C SER A 190 -12.79 12.41 8.88
N THR A 191 -12.62 12.09 7.60
CA THR A 191 -13.75 11.76 6.70
C THR A 191 -13.79 10.31 6.22
N ASN A 192 -12.73 9.53 6.46
CA ASN A 192 -12.59 8.13 6.03
C ASN A 192 -12.90 7.91 4.53
N LEU A 193 -12.44 8.81 3.67
CA LEU A 193 -12.65 8.73 2.23
C LEU A 193 -11.78 7.63 1.60
N ASP A 194 -12.29 6.97 0.57
CA ASP A 194 -11.53 5.98 -0.18
C ASP A 194 -10.40 6.63 -0.99
N ALA A 195 -9.37 5.84 -1.31
CA ALA A 195 -8.18 6.34 -1.99
C ALA A 195 -8.46 6.92 -3.39
N SER A 196 -9.49 6.44 -4.09
CA SER A 196 -9.84 6.91 -5.44
C SER A 196 -10.48 8.29 -5.36
N LEU A 197 -11.39 8.48 -4.41
CA LEU A 197 -12.03 9.77 -4.17
C LEU A 197 -11.04 10.81 -3.63
N GLN A 198 -10.12 10.41 -2.74
CA GLN A 198 -9.03 11.28 -2.30
C GLN A 198 -8.17 11.74 -3.48
N ARG A 199 -7.80 10.81 -4.38
CA ARG A 199 -7.03 11.14 -5.58
C ARG A 199 -7.78 12.13 -6.48
N GLN A 200 -9.06 11.88 -6.76
CA GLN A 200 -9.88 12.77 -7.61
C GLN A 200 -9.97 14.18 -7.02
N LEU A 201 -10.15 14.31 -5.70
CA LEU A 201 -10.20 15.61 -5.03
C LEU A 201 -8.87 16.36 -5.14
N LEU A 202 -7.75 15.64 -4.98
CA LEU A 202 -6.41 16.21 -5.11
C LEU A 202 -6.10 16.62 -6.55
N GLU A 203 -6.42 15.79 -7.54
CA GLU A 203 -6.26 16.11 -8.97
C GLU A 203 -7.10 17.35 -9.37
N THR A 204 -8.29 17.48 -8.79
CA THR A 204 -9.15 18.65 -9.03
C THR A 204 -8.57 19.92 -8.40
N ARG A 205 -7.97 19.81 -7.22
CA ARG A 205 -7.42 20.94 -6.47
C ARG A 205 -6.03 21.37 -6.94
N TYR A 206 -5.23 20.43 -7.43
CA TYR A 206 -3.86 20.63 -7.89
C TYR A 206 -3.72 20.12 -9.33
N PRO A 207 -4.31 20.82 -10.31
CA PRO A 207 -4.36 20.36 -11.71
C PRO A 207 -2.98 20.26 -12.38
N ASP A 208 -2.01 21.07 -11.92
CA ASP A 208 -0.65 21.09 -12.45
C ASP A 208 0.22 19.94 -11.90
N ARG A 209 -0.36 19.04 -11.09
CA ARG A 209 0.36 17.97 -10.39
C ARG A 209 -0.23 16.60 -10.69
N GLU A 210 0.65 15.67 -11.05
CA GLU A 210 0.27 14.28 -11.27
C GLU A 210 0.26 13.48 -9.95
N PHE A 211 -0.86 12.78 -9.71
CA PHE A 211 -1.02 11.91 -8.55
C PHE A 211 -1.07 10.44 -8.97
N HIS A 212 -0.02 9.70 -8.66
CA HIS A 212 -0.04 8.25 -8.83
C HIS A 212 -0.76 7.55 -7.68
N SER A 213 -1.57 6.54 -8.01
CA SER A 213 -2.32 5.75 -7.02
C SER A 213 -1.41 5.14 -5.93
N LYS A 214 -0.17 4.79 -6.29
CA LYS A 214 0.79 4.23 -5.34
C LYS A 214 1.25 5.25 -4.30
N ASP A 215 1.45 6.51 -4.70
CA ASP A 215 1.90 7.57 -3.80
C ASP A 215 0.79 7.96 -2.83
N ILE A 216 -0.44 8.11 -3.34
CA ILE A 216 -1.63 8.32 -2.51
C ILE A 216 -1.79 7.19 -1.50
N SER A 217 -1.66 5.94 -1.93
CA SER A 217 -1.74 4.78 -1.04
C SER A 217 -0.67 4.81 0.05
N ASN A 218 0.58 5.15 -0.30
CA ASN A 218 1.68 5.26 0.67
C ASN A 218 1.43 6.43 1.64
N ALA A 219 0.92 7.56 1.15
CA ALA A 219 0.59 8.73 1.96
C ALA A 219 -0.56 8.45 2.93
N ILE A 220 -1.62 7.76 2.50
CA ILE A 220 -2.71 7.29 3.36
C ILE A 220 -2.18 6.38 4.46
N GLN A 221 -1.28 5.44 4.13
CA GLN A 221 -0.66 4.57 5.15
C GLN A 221 0.14 5.38 6.17
N LYS A 222 0.90 6.36 5.71
CA LYS A 222 1.66 7.26 6.58
C LYS A 222 0.74 8.12 7.45
N ALA A 223 -0.35 8.66 6.92
CA ALA A 223 -1.37 9.41 7.65
C ALA A 223 -2.05 8.55 8.73
N LYS A 224 -2.43 7.31 8.39
CA LYS A 224 -2.97 6.34 9.36
C LYS A 224 -1.97 6.02 10.46
N HIS A 225 -0.68 5.92 10.11
CA HIS A 225 0.39 5.69 11.09
C HIS A 225 0.58 6.90 12.00
N HIS A 226 0.64 8.11 11.45
CA HIS A 226 0.74 9.36 12.21
C HIS A 226 -0.41 9.48 13.21
N ALA A 227 -1.65 9.22 12.78
CA ALA A 227 -2.81 9.23 13.66
C ALA A 227 -2.68 8.29 14.88
N ARG A 228 -2.04 7.12 14.70
CA ARG A 228 -1.80 6.14 15.78
C ARG A 228 -0.70 6.57 16.76
N MET A 229 0.17 7.51 16.37
CA MET A 229 1.30 7.98 17.18
C MET A 229 0.96 9.21 18.03
N ILE A 230 -0.24 9.79 17.89
CA ILE A 230 -0.70 10.93 18.69
C ILE A 230 -1.03 10.45 20.12
N PRO A 231 -0.43 11.01 21.18
CA PRO A 231 -0.76 10.68 22.57
C PRO A 231 -2.25 10.96 22.88
N GLY A 232 -2.95 10.00 23.48
CA GLY A 232 -4.41 10.04 23.65
C GLY A 232 -5.21 9.43 22.49
N ASN A 233 -4.55 9.16 21.37
CA ASN A 233 -5.03 8.34 20.25
C ASN A 233 -4.30 6.99 20.21
N GLU A 234 -3.78 6.54 21.37
CA GLU A 234 -3.32 5.17 21.59
C GLU A 234 -4.32 4.21 20.95
N PRO A 235 -3.88 3.09 20.35
CA PRO A 235 -4.83 2.09 19.88
C PRO A 235 -5.74 1.79 21.06
N SER A 236 -6.96 2.34 21.03
CA SER A 236 -7.91 2.03 22.08
C SER A 236 -7.92 0.54 22.13
N ASN A 237 -7.90 0.02 23.35
CA ASN A 237 -7.73 -1.39 23.59
C ASN A 237 -9.02 -2.10 23.15
N ASP A 238 -9.43 -1.95 21.89
CA ASP A 238 -10.70 -2.34 21.30
C ASP A 238 -10.82 -3.83 21.32
N ALA A 239 -9.72 -4.55 21.07
CA ALA A 239 -9.67 -5.98 21.29
C ALA A 239 -10.03 -6.31 22.75
N SER A 240 -9.42 -5.66 23.74
CA SER A 240 -9.79 -5.93 25.14
C SER A 240 -11.14 -5.35 25.53
N ASN A 241 -11.60 -4.25 24.93
CA ASN A 241 -12.90 -3.64 25.22
C ASN A 241 -14.02 -4.50 24.64
N LEU A 242 -13.85 -5.00 23.42
CA LEU A 242 -14.72 -5.99 22.78
C LEU A 242 -14.76 -7.28 23.63
N LEU A 243 -13.59 -7.81 24.01
CA LEU A 243 -13.53 -8.99 24.88
C LEU A 243 -14.18 -8.74 26.24
N LYS A 244 -13.96 -7.57 26.86
CA LYS A 244 -14.63 -7.18 28.12
C LYS A 244 -16.15 -7.13 27.93
N GLN A 245 -16.64 -6.44 26.90
CA GLN A 245 -18.07 -6.33 26.61
C GLN A 245 -18.71 -7.69 26.38
N ILE A 246 -18.10 -8.53 25.54
CA ILE A 246 -18.60 -9.87 25.26
C ILE A 246 -18.58 -10.74 26.53
N ASN A 247 -17.52 -10.65 27.34
CA ASN A 247 -17.44 -11.39 28.60
C ASN A 247 -18.45 -10.89 29.65
N THR A 248 -18.77 -9.60 29.68
CA THR A 248 -19.86 -9.06 30.49
C THR A 248 -21.20 -9.63 30.05
N MET A 249 -21.50 -9.58 28.74
CA MET A 249 -22.74 -10.16 28.19
C MET A 249 -22.85 -11.67 28.46
N ARG A 250 -21.74 -12.40 28.42
CA ARG A 250 -21.67 -13.83 28.81
C ARG A 250 -21.87 -14.06 30.30
N GLY A 251 -21.46 -13.11 31.15
CA GLY A 251 -21.74 -13.13 32.58
C GLY A 251 -23.24 -12.96 32.87
N ASP A 252 -23.92 -12.13 32.08
CA ASP A 252 -25.36 -11.87 32.20
C ASP A 252 -26.21 -13.04 31.64
N ASP A 253 -25.77 -13.67 30.55
CA ASP A 253 -26.42 -14.85 29.97
C ASP A 253 -25.36 -15.90 29.56
N PRO A 254 -25.28 -17.05 30.28
CA PRO A 254 -24.27 -18.07 30.02
C PRO A 254 -24.47 -18.81 28.68
N LEU A 255 -25.58 -18.57 27.96
CA LEU A 255 -25.81 -19.13 26.63
C LEU A 255 -25.03 -18.39 25.53
N TRP A 256 -24.33 -17.30 25.84
CA TRP A 256 -23.38 -16.72 24.89
C TRP A 256 -22.22 -17.68 24.61
N PHE A 257 -21.98 -17.96 23.33
CA PHE A 257 -20.82 -18.71 22.90
C PHE A 257 -19.73 -17.74 22.42
N VAL A 258 -18.53 -17.87 22.96
CA VAL A 258 -17.40 -16.97 22.68
C VAL A 258 -16.11 -17.76 22.72
N GLU A 259 -15.35 -17.71 21.64
CA GLU A 259 -14.02 -18.29 21.54
C GLU A 259 -13.07 -17.24 20.97
N CYS A 260 -11.85 -17.17 21.49
CA CYS A 260 -10.81 -16.27 21.00
C CYS A 260 -9.46 -16.97 20.90
N PHE A 261 -8.70 -16.59 19.89
CA PHE A 261 -7.33 -17.04 19.68
C PHE A 261 -6.40 -15.83 19.64
N THR A 262 -5.42 -15.82 20.53
CA THR A 262 -4.40 -14.77 20.62
C THR A 262 -3.04 -15.32 20.19
N GLU A 263 -2.28 -14.49 19.47
CA GLU A 263 -0.92 -14.81 19.03
C GLU A 263 -0.02 -13.64 19.41
N ASN A 264 1.07 -13.91 20.14
CA ASN A 264 2.00 -12.88 20.62
C ASN A 264 1.30 -11.71 21.37
N ASN A 265 0.29 -12.03 22.19
CA ASN A 265 -0.56 -11.07 22.90
C ASN A 265 -1.45 -10.17 22.02
N PHE A 266 -1.58 -10.46 20.72
CA PHE A 266 -2.52 -9.79 19.83
C PHE A 266 -3.74 -10.69 19.56
N LEU A 267 -4.93 -10.09 19.50
CA LEU A 267 -6.13 -10.80 19.07
C LEU A 267 -5.98 -11.17 17.59
N SER A 268 -5.90 -12.47 17.31
CA SER A 268 -5.77 -12.98 15.95
C SER A 268 -7.13 -13.40 15.39
N ARG A 269 -7.92 -14.12 16.19
CA ARG A 269 -9.25 -14.62 15.79
C ARG A 269 -10.22 -14.50 16.96
N ILE A 270 -11.47 -14.19 16.69
CA ILE A 270 -12.56 -14.26 17.67
C ILE A 270 -13.84 -14.69 16.96
N PHE A 271 -14.55 -15.65 17.54
CA PHE A 271 -15.86 -16.09 17.10
C PHE A 271 -16.84 -15.90 18.25
N TRP A 272 -18.03 -15.40 17.97
CA TRP A 272 -19.07 -15.29 18.98
C TRP A 272 -20.47 -15.41 18.41
N MET A 273 -21.35 -15.97 19.23
CA MET A 273 -22.79 -16.03 18.99
C MET A 273 -23.53 -15.68 20.27
N ASN A 274 -24.51 -14.80 20.16
CA ASN A 274 -25.45 -14.58 21.25
C ASN A 274 -26.53 -15.70 21.28
N PRO A 275 -27.29 -15.83 22.38
CA PRO A 275 -28.28 -16.90 22.55
C PRO A 275 -29.36 -16.90 21.46
N LYS A 276 -29.75 -15.71 20.97
CA LYS A 276 -30.72 -15.55 19.88
C LYS A 276 -30.16 -16.08 18.56
N GLN A 277 -28.87 -15.84 18.28
CA GLN A 277 -28.19 -16.34 17.10
C GLN A 277 -28.09 -17.87 17.10
N ILE A 278 -27.77 -18.46 18.24
CA ILE A 278 -27.79 -19.93 18.41
C ILE A 278 -29.20 -20.48 18.14
N ASN A 279 -30.24 -19.83 18.67
CA ASN A 279 -31.62 -20.22 18.42
C ASN A 279 -32.03 -20.08 16.94
N LEU A 280 -31.56 -19.02 16.27
CA LEU A 280 -31.79 -18.82 14.84
C LEU A 280 -31.08 -19.89 14.00
N TRP A 281 -29.84 -20.26 14.36
CA TRP A 281 -29.13 -21.34 13.69
C TRP A 281 -29.91 -22.66 13.79
N MET A 282 -30.39 -23.02 14.98
CA MET A 282 -31.18 -24.25 15.16
C MET A 282 -32.46 -24.30 14.31
N LYS A 283 -32.99 -23.15 13.87
CA LYS A 283 -34.26 -23.05 13.14
C LYS A 283 -34.10 -22.82 11.65
N PHE A 284 -33.05 -22.13 11.22
CA PHE A 284 -32.93 -21.51 9.90
C PHE A 284 -31.54 -21.69 9.27
N SER A 285 -30.79 -22.73 9.66
CA SER A 285 -29.47 -23.05 9.10
C SER A 285 -29.51 -23.97 7.89
N ASP A 286 -30.69 -24.37 7.37
CA ASP A 286 -30.77 -25.22 6.17
C ASP A 286 -30.02 -24.61 4.99
N VAL A 287 -30.12 -23.29 4.82
CA VAL A 287 -29.46 -22.49 3.79
C VAL A 287 -28.69 -21.37 4.47
N VAL A 288 -27.37 -21.37 4.34
CA VAL A 288 -26.49 -20.35 4.93
C VAL A 288 -25.68 -19.67 3.84
N ILE A 289 -25.64 -18.34 3.88
CA ILE A 289 -24.72 -17.52 3.11
C ILE A 289 -23.57 -17.15 4.05
N CYS A 290 -22.36 -17.49 3.63
CA CYS A 290 -21.12 -17.18 4.30
C CYS A 290 -20.38 -16.13 3.48
N ASP A 291 -20.06 -15.00 4.11
CA ASP A 291 -19.37 -13.89 3.44
C ASP A 291 -18.20 -13.41 4.31
N THR A 292 -17.06 -13.19 3.69
CA THR A 292 -15.82 -12.70 4.32
C THR A 292 -15.43 -11.37 3.70
N THR A 293 -15.52 -10.30 4.48
CA THR A 293 -15.10 -8.97 4.05
C THR A 293 -13.78 -8.57 4.70
N PHE A 294 -12.70 -8.50 3.91
CA PHE A 294 -11.39 -8.04 4.36
C PHE A 294 -11.27 -6.50 4.40
N GLY A 295 -10.49 -5.96 5.34
CA GLY A 295 -10.03 -4.57 5.30
C GLY A 295 -11.06 -3.51 5.68
N THR A 296 -12.21 -3.89 6.25
CA THR A 296 -13.32 -2.96 6.58
C THR A 296 -13.13 -2.23 7.91
N ASN A 297 -12.18 -2.65 8.75
CA ASN A 297 -11.87 -1.99 10.03
C ASN A 297 -10.43 -1.44 10.06
N ARG A 298 -10.16 -0.53 11.00
CA ARG A 298 -8.84 0.13 11.17
C ARG A 298 -7.66 -0.82 11.43
N TYR A 299 -7.96 -2.09 11.73
CA TYR A 299 -7.00 -3.16 12.02
C TYR A 299 -6.78 -4.10 10.83
N ASN A 300 -7.44 -3.86 9.69
CA ASN A 300 -7.40 -4.70 8.51
C ASN A 300 -7.76 -6.18 8.79
N MET A 301 -8.61 -6.45 9.78
CA MET A 301 -9.12 -7.81 10.03
C MET A 301 -10.30 -8.12 9.10
N SER A 302 -10.43 -9.37 8.64
CA SER A 302 -11.62 -9.85 7.96
C SER A 302 -12.76 -10.07 8.94
N LEU A 303 -13.94 -9.57 8.58
CA LEU A 303 -15.20 -9.90 9.23
C LEU A 303 -15.88 -11.01 8.42
N MET A 304 -16.15 -12.13 9.07
CA MET A 304 -16.88 -13.27 8.53
C MET A 304 -18.28 -13.30 9.12
N LEU A 305 -19.30 -13.34 8.26
CA LEU A 305 -20.71 -13.36 8.66
C LEU A 305 -21.39 -14.63 8.15
N PHE A 306 -22.20 -15.24 9.03
CA PHE A 306 -23.08 -16.34 8.68
C PHE A 306 -24.52 -15.83 8.65
N ILE A 307 -25.13 -15.80 7.47
CA ILE A 307 -26.47 -15.26 7.25
C ILE A 307 -27.42 -16.39 6.81
N GLY A 308 -28.54 -16.54 7.49
CA GLY A 308 -29.64 -17.42 7.10
C GLY A 308 -30.85 -16.63 6.64
N VAL A 309 -31.87 -17.34 6.15
CA VAL A 309 -33.16 -16.76 5.74
C VAL A 309 -34.27 -17.35 6.61
N ASP A 310 -35.07 -16.51 7.25
CA ASP A 310 -36.20 -16.98 8.04
C ASP A 310 -37.46 -17.25 7.18
N ARG A 311 -38.53 -17.79 7.79
CA ARG A 311 -39.79 -18.12 7.10
C ARG A 311 -40.51 -16.93 6.44
N ARG A 312 -40.08 -15.70 6.73
CA ARG A 312 -40.64 -14.46 6.16
C ARG A 312 -39.69 -13.85 5.13
N ASN A 313 -38.72 -14.63 4.63
CA ASN A 313 -37.69 -14.19 3.70
C ASN A 313 -36.82 -13.04 4.22
N HIS A 314 -36.66 -12.91 5.54
CA HIS A 314 -35.73 -11.95 6.11
C HIS A 314 -34.36 -12.57 6.31
N SER A 315 -33.32 -11.83 5.95
CA SER A 315 -31.94 -12.14 6.31
C SER A 315 -31.76 -12.07 7.83
N ARG A 316 -31.13 -13.11 8.39
CA ARG A 316 -30.83 -13.23 9.82
C ARG A 316 -29.36 -13.53 10.01
N LEU A 317 -28.68 -12.70 10.79
CA LEU A 317 -27.33 -13.01 11.25
C LEU A 317 -27.40 -14.19 12.22
N LEU A 318 -26.76 -15.29 11.84
CA LEU A 318 -26.70 -16.54 12.60
C LEU A 318 -25.41 -16.65 13.41
N GLY A 319 -24.35 -15.92 13.06
CA GLY A 319 -23.09 -15.92 13.78
C GLY A 319 -22.05 -15.06 13.07
N GLN A 320 -20.94 -14.78 13.75
CA GLN A 320 -19.89 -13.91 13.22
C GLN A 320 -18.51 -14.24 13.80
N ALA A 321 -17.48 -13.91 13.03
CA ALA A 321 -16.10 -13.94 13.47
C ALA A 321 -15.29 -12.77 12.91
N LEU A 322 -14.23 -12.41 13.63
CA LEU A 322 -13.14 -11.57 13.13
C LEU A 322 -11.88 -12.41 13.06
N THR A 323 -11.13 -12.27 11.97
CA THR A 323 -9.83 -12.93 11.78
C THR A 323 -8.81 -11.98 11.17
N ARG A 324 -7.54 -12.12 11.56
CA ARG A 324 -6.44 -11.32 11.01
C ARG A 324 -6.04 -11.74 9.59
N ASP A 325 -6.34 -12.98 9.21
CA ASP A 325 -6.01 -13.54 7.90
C ASP A 325 -7.09 -14.52 7.40
N GLU A 326 -7.08 -14.74 6.09
CA GLU A 326 -7.99 -15.62 5.35
C GLU A 326 -7.31 -16.94 4.99
N ARG A 327 -6.56 -17.51 5.94
CA ARG A 327 -5.90 -18.81 5.76
C ARG A 327 -6.86 -19.95 6.08
N GLU A 328 -6.61 -21.11 5.48
CA GLU A 328 -7.41 -22.33 5.70
C GLU A 328 -7.45 -22.75 7.17
N GLU A 329 -6.34 -22.59 7.90
CA GLU A 329 -6.28 -22.83 9.34
C GLU A 329 -7.21 -21.91 10.12
N SER A 330 -7.25 -20.63 9.76
CA SER A 330 -8.12 -19.62 10.38
C SER A 330 -9.59 -19.95 10.14
N PHE A 331 -9.95 -20.31 8.91
CA PHE A 331 -11.32 -20.74 8.59
C PHE A 331 -11.70 -22.04 9.27
N ASN A 332 -10.81 -23.04 9.31
CA ASN A 332 -11.08 -24.27 10.05
C ASN A 332 -11.37 -24.00 11.52
N TRP A 333 -10.59 -23.12 12.15
CA TRP A 333 -10.84 -22.71 13.54
C TRP A 333 -12.23 -22.07 13.69
N ILE A 334 -12.57 -21.08 12.85
CA ILE A 334 -13.87 -20.38 12.90
C ILE A 334 -15.04 -21.36 12.71
N ILE A 335 -14.98 -22.20 11.68
CA ILE A 335 -16.06 -23.15 11.37
C ILE A 335 -16.17 -24.23 12.48
N SER A 336 -15.05 -24.62 13.10
CA SER A 336 -15.08 -25.51 14.26
C SER A 336 -15.76 -24.87 15.47
N CYS A 337 -15.55 -23.57 15.71
CA CYS A 337 -16.23 -22.81 16.76
C CYS A 337 -17.74 -22.75 16.50
N LEU A 338 -18.14 -22.45 15.26
CA LEU A 338 -19.54 -22.45 14.83
C LEU A 338 -20.19 -23.81 15.09
N LYS A 339 -19.55 -24.89 14.66
CA LYS A 339 -20.02 -26.27 14.86
C LYS A 339 -20.19 -26.62 16.34
N LYS A 340 -19.25 -26.21 17.20
CA LYS A 340 -19.36 -26.37 18.66
C LYS A 340 -20.53 -25.58 19.25
N ALA A 341 -20.69 -24.32 18.85
CA ALA A 341 -21.74 -23.43 19.33
C ALA A 341 -23.15 -23.91 19.00
N THR A 342 -23.30 -24.70 17.94
CA THR A 342 -24.58 -25.10 17.37
C THR A 342 -24.88 -26.59 17.52
N SER A 343 -24.21 -27.26 18.47
CA SER A 343 -24.39 -28.69 18.75
C SER A 343 -24.20 -29.57 17.50
N ASN A 344 -23.23 -29.20 16.65
CA ASN A 344 -22.88 -29.89 15.41
C ASN A 344 -23.95 -29.89 14.31
N ILE A 345 -24.95 -29.00 14.37
CA ILE A 345 -25.94 -28.87 13.29
C ILE A 345 -25.26 -28.30 12.04
N SER A 346 -25.18 -29.09 10.98
CA SER A 346 -24.64 -28.70 9.69
C SER A 346 -25.72 -28.08 8.79
N PRO A 347 -25.40 -27.03 8.01
CA PRO A 347 -26.27 -26.54 6.95
C PRO A 347 -26.46 -27.59 5.85
N ARG A 348 -27.58 -27.56 5.12
CA ARG A 348 -27.74 -28.41 3.94
C ARG A 348 -26.96 -27.84 2.75
N ILE A 349 -27.00 -26.52 2.60
CA ILE A 349 -26.26 -25.79 1.56
C ILE A 349 -25.62 -24.54 2.14
N ILE A 350 -24.38 -24.29 1.73
CA ILE A 350 -23.60 -23.12 2.09
C ILE A 350 -23.22 -22.37 0.81
N PHE A 351 -23.68 -21.13 0.71
CA PHE A 351 -23.26 -20.19 -0.32
C PHE A 351 -22.04 -19.42 0.18
N THR A 352 -20.97 -19.40 -0.61
CA THR A 352 -19.74 -18.66 -0.26
C THR A 352 -19.16 -17.99 -1.50
N ASP A 353 -18.24 -17.05 -1.33
CA ASP A 353 -17.29 -16.72 -2.39
C ASP A 353 -16.43 -17.95 -2.73
N ALA A 354 -15.83 -17.98 -3.92
CA ALA A 354 -15.06 -19.14 -4.38
C ALA A 354 -13.66 -19.20 -3.75
N ASP A 355 -13.50 -18.77 -2.49
CA ASP A 355 -12.24 -18.84 -1.77
C ASP A 355 -11.87 -20.30 -1.46
N ALA A 356 -10.68 -20.70 -1.91
CA ALA A 356 -10.22 -22.08 -1.80
C ALA A 356 -10.00 -22.51 -0.34
N ALA A 357 -9.49 -21.59 0.50
CA ALA A 357 -9.21 -21.87 1.90
C ALA A 357 -10.50 -22.05 2.71
N LEU A 358 -11.50 -21.20 2.48
CA LEU A 358 -12.81 -21.32 3.11
C LEU A 358 -13.54 -22.57 2.64
N HIS A 359 -13.51 -22.85 1.33
CA HIS A 359 -14.11 -24.04 0.76
C HIS A 359 -13.52 -25.34 1.35
N ASN A 360 -12.20 -25.42 1.51
CA ASN A 360 -11.54 -26.57 2.14
C ASN A 360 -11.91 -26.71 3.62
N ALA A 361 -11.97 -25.60 4.36
CA ALA A 361 -12.38 -25.60 5.75
C ALA A 361 -13.83 -26.09 5.93
N ILE A 362 -14.76 -25.64 5.08
CA ILE A 362 -16.16 -26.10 5.12
C ILE A 362 -16.23 -27.59 4.82
N LYS A 363 -15.56 -28.08 3.76
CA LYS A 363 -15.55 -29.53 3.44
C LYS A 363 -15.01 -30.38 4.57
N THR A 364 -14.02 -29.87 5.30
CA THR A 364 -13.42 -30.58 6.43
C THR A 364 -14.38 -30.62 7.63
N GLN A 365 -15.04 -29.50 7.96
CA GLN A 365 -15.87 -29.40 9.16
C GLN A 365 -17.33 -29.87 8.96
N PHE A 366 -17.86 -29.69 7.75
CA PHE A 366 -19.23 -30.03 7.34
C PHE A 366 -19.21 -30.84 6.02
N PRO A 367 -18.76 -32.10 6.04
CA PRO A 367 -18.60 -32.92 4.83
C PRO A 367 -19.90 -33.19 4.08
N ASP A 368 -21.04 -33.18 4.79
CA ASP A 368 -22.37 -33.44 4.22
C ASP A 368 -23.05 -32.18 3.64
N SER A 369 -22.48 -31.00 3.89
CA SER A 369 -23.01 -29.73 3.37
C SER A 369 -22.64 -29.57 1.90
N GLN A 370 -23.61 -29.19 1.07
CA GLN A 370 -23.33 -28.81 -0.32
C GLN A 370 -22.77 -27.38 -0.35
N LEU A 371 -21.72 -27.15 -1.15
CA LEU A 371 -21.20 -25.82 -1.40
C LEU A 371 -21.70 -25.28 -2.73
N ALA A 372 -22.16 -24.03 -2.72
CA ALA A 372 -22.55 -23.30 -3.91
C ALA A 372 -21.86 -21.94 -3.94
N SER A 373 -21.56 -21.45 -5.14
CA SER A 373 -21.02 -20.11 -5.31
C SER A 373 -22.11 -19.05 -5.14
N CYS A 374 -21.81 -17.99 -4.41
CA CYS A 374 -22.72 -16.88 -4.21
C CYS A 374 -23.04 -16.18 -5.55
N ILE A 375 -24.34 -16.04 -5.86
CA ILE A 375 -24.80 -15.43 -7.11
C ILE A 375 -24.32 -13.98 -7.29
N PHE A 376 -24.18 -13.24 -6.18
CA PHE A 376 -23.65 -11.88 -6.21
C PHE A 376 -22.20 -11.86 -6.71
N HIS A 377 -21.35 -12.74 -6.19
CA HIS A 377 -19.96 -12.86 -6.62
C HIS A 377 -19.83 -13.41 -8.04
N ILE A 378 -20.71 -14.34 -8.45
CA ILE A 378 -20.80 -14.77 -9.85
C ILE A 378 -21.10 -13.57 -10.76
N LYS A 379 -22.13 -12.77 -10.44
CA LYS A 379 -22.48 -11.57 -11.22
C LYS A 379 -21.35 -10.55 -11.29
N GLN A 380 -20.62 -10.33 -10.20
CA GLN A 380 -19.43 -9.47 -10.22
C GLN A 380 -18.35 -10.01 -11.17
N ASN A 381 -18.07 -11.31 -11.12
CA ASN A 381 -17.11 -11.95 -12.01
C ASN A 381 -17.55 -11.88 -13.48
N LEU A 382 -18.83 -12.11 -13.77
CA LEU A 382 -19.40 -11.95 -15.11
C LEU A 382 -19.23 -10.50 -15.60
N LYS A 383 -19.52 -9.50 -14.76
CA LYS A 383 -19.33 -8.09 -15.09
C LYS A 383 -17.87 -7.75 -15.38
N LYS A 384 -16.93 -8.32 -14.62
CA LYS A 384 -15.50 -8.03 -14.76
C LYS A 384 -14.87 -8.71 -15.98
N HIS A 385 -15.24 -9.95 -16.26
CA HIS A 385 -14.53 -10.80 -17.23
C HIS A 385 -15.30 -11.06 -18.53
N ILE A 386 -16.63 -11.00 -18.51
CA ILE A 386 -17.48 -11.28 -19.67
C ILE A 386 -17.95 -9.99 -20.34
N ARG A 387 -18.36 -8.98 -19.57
CA ARG A 387 -18.81 -7.69 -20.13
C ARG A 387 -17.85 -7.07 -21.16
N PRO A 388 -16.51 -7.03 -20.95
CA PRO A 388 -15.60 -6.46 -21.94
C PRO A 388 -15.57 -7.24 -23.27
N LYS A 389 -15.92 -8.53 -23.26
CA LYS A 389 -15.85 -9.43 -24.41
C LYS A 389 -17.10 -9.37 -25.30
N ILE A 390 -18.28 -9.30 -24.68
CA ILE A 390 -19.57 -9.33 -25.40
C ILE A 390 -20.26 -7.97 -25.48
N GLN A 391 -19.73 -6.96 -24.78
CA GLN A 391 -20.09 -5.54 -24.88
C GLN A 391 -21.61 -5.28 -24.96
N SER A 392 -22.13 -5.01 -26.16
CA SER A 392 -23.55 -4.69 -26.42
C SER A 392 -24.50 -5.84 -26.03
N GLU A 393 -24.06 -7.08 -26.10
CA GLU A 393 -24.88 -8.25 -25.78
C GLU A 393 -24.94 -8.54 -24.27
N TYR A 394 -24.08 -7.90 -23.46
CA TYR A 394 -23.98 -8.18 -22.03
C TYR A 394 -25.30 -7.96 -21.29
N SER A 395 -26.08 -6.94 -21.68
CA SER A 395 -27.38 -6.65 -21.08
C SER A 395 -28.36 -7.81 -21.29
N ASN A 396 -28.43 -8.34 -22.50
CA ASN A 396 -29.31 -9.48 -22.82
C ASN A 396 -28.82 -10.75 -22.12
N PHE A 397 -27.51 -11.00 -22.15
CA PHE A 397 -26.90 -12.14 -21.45
C PHE A 397 -27.22 -12.16 -19.96
N ILE A 398 -27.15 -11.02 -19.25
CA ILE A 398 -27.47 -10.97 -17.81
C ILE A 398 -28.96 -11.20 -17.56
N ILE A 399 -29.84 -10.71 -18.44
CA ILE A 399 -31.28 -10.98 -18.33
C ILE A 399 -31.55 -12.47 -18.52
N GLU A 400 -30.93 -13.12 -19.50
CA GLU A 400 -31.05 -14.56 -19.71
C GLU A 400 -30.49 -15.36 -18.53
N PHE A 401 -29.32 -14.97 -18.01
CA PHE A 401 -28.68 -15.60 -16.85
C PHE A 401 -29.55 -15.51 -15.59
N ASP A 402 -30.26 -14.39 -15.38
CA ASP A 402 -31.13 -14.20 -14.22
C ASP A 402 -32.45 -14.99 -14.29
N ASN A 403 -32.83 -15.43 -15.50
CA ASN A 403 -34.05 -16.20 -15.75
C ASN A 403 -33.80 -17.71 -15.94
N ALA A 404 -32.54 -18.14 -16.01
CA ALA A 404 -32.12 -19.54 -16.11
C ALA A 404 -32.08 -20.20 -14.73
#